data_AF-A0A9Y2AHH9-F1
#
_entry.id   AF-A0A9Y2AHH9-F1
#
_cell.length_a   1.000
_cell.length_b   1.000
_cell.length_c   1.000
_cell.angle_alpha   90.00
_cell.angle_beta   90.00
_cell.angle_gamma   90.00
#
_symmetry.space_group_name_H-M   'P 1'
#
loop_
_entity.id
_entity.type
_entity.pdbx_description
1 polymer ?
#
loop_
_entity_poly.entity_id
_entity_poly.type
_entity_poly.pdbx_seq_one_letter_code
_entity_poly.pdbx_strand_id
1 'polypeptide(L)'
;MKKKNLKMKRVSIEHLDQYNQLLRYVFQVTENDLNKIGWEEKDIQLAKFPTLEKANVLGWFDRDTLISQVAVYPMKVRIFNRTYDMGGLTGVGTYPEYSNQGLMHKLLYQVLNEMRNKKQFISYLYPYSIPYYRRKGWEIISDKITYEICDYQLPKRQQVGGDVRRVSTDSDSLKEAYHRFAYQTHGAFFIKRRPGLE
;
A
#
# COMPACT_ATOMS: atom_id res chain seq x y z
N MET A 1 -33.92 12.64 11.56
CA MET A 1 -32.64 11.99 11.19
C MET A 1 -32.42 10.78 12.07
N LYS A 2 -32.16 9.58 11.51
CA LYS A 2 -31.81 8.40 12.33
C LYS A 2 -30.53 8.71 13.13
N LYS A 3 -30.53 8.43 14.43
CA LYS A 3 -29.38 8.65 15.32
C LYS A 3 -28.25 7.69 14.88
N LYS A 4 -27.13 8.26 14.41
CA LYS A 4 -25.94 7.48 14.03
C LYS A 4 -25.28 6.91 15.29
N ASN A 5 -24.81 5.66 15.23
CA ASN A 5 -24.09 5.02 16.33
C ASN A 5 -22.66 4.67 15.87
N LEU A 6 -21.79 5.67 15.92
CA LEU A 6 -20.44 5.57 15.37
C LEU A 6 -19.47 4.97 16.39
N LYS A 7 -18.82 3.87 16.03
CA LYS A 7 -17.79 3.21 16.85
C LYS A 7 -16.54 2.91 16.03
N MET A 8 -15.37 3.20 16.58
CA MET A 8 -14.09 2.79 15.99
C MET A 8 -13.72 1.40 16.52
N LYS A 9 -13.42 0.45 15.64
CA LYS A 9 -12.92 -0.88 16.00
C LYS A 9 -11.93 -1.40 14.97
N ARG A 10 -11.22 -2.48 15.32
CA ARG A 10 -10.42 -3.23 14.36
C ARG A 10 -11.31 -3.89 13.32
N VAL A 11 -10.84 -3.91 12.08
CA VAL A 11 -11.47 -4.62 10.98
C VAL A 11 -10.80 -6.00 10.91
N SER A 12 -11.55 -7.04 11.25
CA SER A 12 -11.11 -8.45 11.16
C SER A 12 -11.52 -9.07 9.82
N ILE A 13 -11.12 -10.33 9.62
CA ILE A 13 -11.48 -11.11 8.43
C ILE A 13 -13.00 -11.27 8.24
N GLU A 14 -13.77 -11.22 9.33
CA GLU A 14 -15.24 -11.24 9.32
C GLU A 14 -15.85 -10.05 8.55
N HIS A 15 -15.08 -8.97 8.42
CA HIS A 15 -15.50 -7.73 7.77
C HIS A 15 -14.91 -7.58 6.36
N LEU A 16 -14.28 -8.62 5.82
CA LEU A 16 -13.57 -8.60 4.53
C LEU A 16 -14.46 -8.10 3.38
N ASP A 17 -15.70 -8.56 3.33
CA ASP A 17 -16.63 -8.16 2.27
C ASP A 17 -16.94 -6.67 2.33
N GLN A 18 -17.22 -6.14 3.53
CA GLN A 18 -17.46 -4.71 3.73
C GLN A 18 -16.21 -3.88 3.43
N TYR A 19 -15.03 -4.37 3.82
CA TYR A 19 -13.75 -3.73 3.53
C TYR A 19 -13.52 -3.60 2.02
N ASN A 20 -13.74 -4.69 1.28
CA ASN A 20 -13.59 -4.72 -0.17
C ASN A 20 -14.65 -3.85 -0.87
N GLN A 21 -15.90 -3.87 -0.39
CA GLN A 21 -16.98 -3.05 -0.94
C GLN A 21 -16.67 -1.55 -0.81
N LEU A 22 -16.19 -1.12 0.36
CA LEU A 22 -15.80 0.27 0.59
C LEU A 22 -14.60 0.65 -0.29
N LEU A 23 -13.58 -0.20 -0.39
CA LEU A 23 -12.45 0.05 -1.28
C LEU A 23 -12.86 0.21 -2.74
N ARG A 24 -13.70 -0.69 -3.25
CA ARG A 24 -14.21 -0.65 -4.63
C ARG A 24 -14.93 0.68 -4.89
N TYR A 25 -15.75 1.10 -3.93
CA TYR A 25 -16.48 2.35 -4.05
C TYR A 25 -15.54 3.57 -4.13
N VAL A 26 -14.58 3.70 -3.20
CA VAL A 26 -13.77 4.91 -3.09
C VAL A 26 -12.62 5.00 -4.08
N PHE A 27 -12.05 3.87 -4.50
CA PHE A 27 -10.91 3.87 -5.44
C PHE A 27 -11.34 3.82 -6.90
N GLN A 28 -12.64 3.65 -7.20
CA GLN A 28 -13.20 3.58 -8.56
C GLN A 28 -12.32 2.81 -9.55
N VAL A 29 -11.75 1.70 -9.09
CA VAL A 29 -10.95 0.84 -9.97
C VAL A 29 -11.93 0.19 -10.92
N THR A 30 -11.92 0.59 -12.19
CA THR A 30 -12.80 -0.01 -13.18
C THR A 30 -12.28 -1.39 -13.56
N GLU A 31 -13.16 -2.31 -13.93
CA GLU A 31 -12.76 -3.60 -14.50
C GLU A 31 -11.83 -3.42 -15.72
N ASN A 32 -12.00 -2.31 -16.44
CA ASN A 32 -11.18 -1.97 -17.59
C ASN A 32 -9.75 -1.58 -17.20
N ASP A 33 -9.56 -0.89 -16.08
CA ASP A 33 -8.23 -0.58 -15.55
C ASP A 33 -7.51 -1.84 -15.06
N LEU A 34 -8.25 -2.80 -14.51
CA LEU A 34 -7.75 -4.10 -14.03
C LEU A 34 -7.35 -5.03 -15.17
N ASN A 35 -8.20 -5.10 -16.19
CA ASN A 35 -7.92 -5.91 -17.38
C ASN A 35 -6.72 -5.35 -18.17
N LYS A 36 -6.56 -4.02 -18.25
CA LYS A 36 -5.39 -3.39 -18.91
C LYS A 36 -4.06 -3.70 -18.24
N ILE A 37 -4.05 -3.96 -16.93
CA ILE A 37 -2.85 -4.35 -16.18
C ILE A 37 -2.70 -5.88 -16.05
N GLY A 38 -3.63 -6.66 -16.60
CA GLY A 38 -3.60 -8.13 -16.58
C GLY A 38 -4.00 -8.77 -15.24
N TRP A 39 -4.85 -8.11 -14.45
CA TRP A 39 -5.32 -8.59 -13.14
C TRP A 39 -6.78 -9.05 -13.22
N GLU A 40 -7.07 -10.28 -12.81
CA GLU A 40 -8.44 -10.78 -12.65
C GLU A 40 -9.04 -10.39 -11.28
N GLU A 41 -10.37 -10.45 -11.15
CA GLU A 41 -11.09 -10.08 -9.92
C GLU A 41 -10.62 -10.88 -8.69
N LYS A 42 -10.24 -12.14 -8.91
CA LYS A 42 -9.66 -13.02 -7.88
C LYS A 42 -8.25 -12.59 -7.44
N ASP A 43 -7.46 -11.97 -8.31
CA ASP A 43 -6.09 -11.52 -8.00
C ASP A 43 -6.08 -10.35 -7.02
N ILE A 44 -7.09 -9.48 -7.09
CA ILE A 44 -7.27 -8.38 -6.13
C ILE A 44 -7.63 -8.93 -4.75
N GLN A 45 -8.54 -9.91 -4.69
CA GLN A 45 -8.91 -10.55 -3.43
C GLN A 45 -7.71 -11.30 -2.84
N LEU A 46 -6.97 -12.07 -3.65
CA LEU A 46 -5.77 -12.81 -3.25
C LEU A 46 -4.60 -11.90 -2.85
N ALA A 47 -4.43 -10.74 -3.47
CA ALA A 47 -3.40 -9.76 -3.09
C ALA A 47 -3.78 -8.95 -1.84
N LYS A 48 -5.07 -8.72 -1.59
CA LYS A 48 -5.56 -7.95 -0.43
C LYS A 48 -5.83 -8.80 0.81
N PHE A 49 -6.08 -10.10 0.67
CA PHE A 49 -6.21 -11.05 1.78
C PHE A 49 -5.01 -11.02 2.75
N PRO A 50 -3.74 -11.10 2.27
CA PRO A 50 -2.57 -10.98 3.13
C PRO A 50 -2.45 -9.60 3.78
N THR A 51 -3.08 -8.57 3.19
CA THR A 51 -3.11 -7.23 3.78
C THR A 51 -4.01 -7.23 5.00
N LEU A 52 -5.20 -7.84 4.99
CA LEU A 52 -6.05 -7.89 6.20
C LEU A 52 -5.47 -8.77 7.31
N GLU A 53 -4.80 -9.89 6.98
CA GLU A 53 -4.16 -10.74 7.99
C GLU A 53 -2.90 -10.10 8.61
N LYS A 54 -2.08 -9.41 7.79
CA LYS A 54 -0.76 -8.92 8.21
C LYS A 54 -0.74 -7.43 8.51
N ALA A 55 -1.71 -6.67 8.00
CA ALA A 55 -1.84 -5.25 8.29
C ALA A 55 -2.72 -5.01 9.52
N ASN A 56 -2.44 -3.90 10.17
CA ASN A 56 -3.29 -3.38 11.20
C ASN A 56 -4.40 -2.55 10.54
N VAL A 57 -5.64 -3.05 10.55
CA VAL A 57 -6.77 -2.37 9.91
C VAL A 57 -7.72 -1.81 10.97
N LEU A 58 -7.98 -0.51 10.91
CA LEU A 58 -8.91 0.21 11.77
C LEU A 58 -10.04 0.80 10.93
N GLY A 59 -11.24 0.82 11.49
CA GLY A 59 -12.40 1.39 10.82
C GLY A 59 -13.43 1.98 11.76
N TRP A 60 -14.23 2.90 11.23
CA TRP A 60 -15.47 3.36 11.84
C TRP A 60 -16.63 2.51 11.35
N PHE A 61 -17.52 2.18 12.28
CA PHE A 61 -18.74 1.47 12.03
C PHE A 61 -19.93 2.33 12.44
N ASP A 62 -20.96 2.40 11.61
CA ASP A 62 -22.29 2.79 12.06
C ASP A 62 -23.08 1.50 12.33
N ARG A 63 -23.26 1.17 13.62
CA ARG A 63 -23.73 -0.15 14.06
C ARG A 63 -22.79 -1.27 13.57
N ASP A 64 -23.22 -2.08 12.61
CA ASP A 64 -22.46 -3.22 12.07
C ASP A 64 -21.91 -2.95 10.66
N THR A 65 -22.17 -1.77 10.11
CA THR A 65 -21.72 -1.36 8.77
C THR A 65 -20.41 -0.57 8.87
N LEU A 66 -19.35 -1.05 8.21
CA LEU A 66 -18.08 -0.37 8.05
C LEU A 66 -18.25 0.83 7.10
N ILE A 67 -17.95 2.02 7.59
CA ILE A 67 -18.19 3.28 6.87
C ILE A 67 -16.93 4.08 6.54
N SER A 68 -15.82 3.78 7.22
CA SER A 68 -14.53 4.43 7.03
C SER A 68 -13.43 3.48 7.49
N GLN A 69 -12.30 3.44 6.79
CA GLN A 69 -11.22 2.49 7.08
C GLN A 69 -9.84 3.01 6.70
N VAL A 70 -8.83 2.46 7.35
CA VAL A 70 -7.40 2.61 7.02
C VAL A 70 -6.67 1.32 7.38
N ALA A 71 -5.68 0.94 6.58
CA ALA A 71 -4.80 -0.18 6.82
C ALA A 71 -3.35 0.30 6.93
N VAL A 72 -2.59 -0.25 7.88
CA VAL A 72 -1.15 -0.03 8.02
C VAL A 72 -0.40 -1.34 7.87
N TYR A 73 0.36 -1.46 6.79
CA TYR A 73 1.17 -2.63 6.48
C TYR A 73 2.60 -2.48 7.03
N PRO A 74 3.09 -3.40 7.87
CA PRO A 74 4.43 -3.33 8.44
C PRO A 74 5.50 -3.71 7.42
N MET A 75 6.35 -2.75 7.07
CA MET A 75 7.45 -2.89 6.12
C MET A 75 8.79 -2.47 6.73
N LYS A 76 9.88 -2.73 6.02
CA LYS A 76 11.20 -2.16 6.31
C LYS A 76 11.66 -1.31 5.13
N VAL A 77 12.30 -0.20 5.41
CA VAL A 77 12.83 0.73 4.40
C VAL A 77 14.28 1.07 4.69
N ARG A 78 15.07 1.27 3.63
CA ARG A 78 16.43 1.77 3.70
C ARG A 78 16.42 3.29 3.63
N ILE A 79 16.91 3.96 4.65
CA ILE A 79 17.10 5.41 4.66
C ILE A 79 18.57 5.69 4.85
N PHE A 80 19.20 6.12 3.76
CA PHE A 80 20.65 6.22 3.66
C PHE A 80 21.28 4.87 4.07
N ASN A 81 22.11 4.87 5.12
CA ASN A 81 22.83 3.68 5.56
C ASN A 81 22.14 2.90 6.69
N ARG A 82 20.87 3.20 7.00
CA ARG A 82 20.13 2.56 8.10
C ARG A 82 18.79 1.98 7.64
N THR A 83 18.38 0.90 8.27
CA THR A 83 17.10 0.25 8.01
C THR A 83 16.11 0.62 9.11
N TYR A 84 14.92 1.07 8.73
CA TYR A 84 13.86 1.48 9.64
C TYR A 84 12.61 0.62 9.45
N ASP A 85 11.91 0.33 10.54
CA ASP A 85 10.55 -0.18 10.47
C ASP A 85 9.61 0.95 10.02
N MET A 86 8.81 0.67 8.99
CA MET A 86 7.97 1.63 8.30
C MET A 86 6.53 1.11 8.24
N GLY A 87 5.55 1.99 8.46
CA GLY A 87 4.13 1.70 8.29
C GLY A 87 3.63 2.18 6.92
N GLY A 88 3.37 1.23 6.01
CA GLY A 88 2.80 1.50 4.71
C GLY A 88 1.29 1.72 4.84
N LEU A 89 0.84 2.96 4.70
CA LEU A 89 -0.55 3.33 4.88
C LEU A 89 -1.31 3.17 3.55
N THR A 90 -2.37 2.37 3.60
CA THR A 90 -3.15 1.97 2.43
C THR A 90 -4.63 1.78 2.79
N GLY A 91 -5.46 1.51 1.79
CA GLY A 91 -6.87 1.18 1.97
C GLY A 91 -7.69 2.28 2.64
N VAL A 92 -7.26 3.53 2.50
CA VAL A 92 -7.92 4.70 3.07
C VAL A 92 -9.20 5.00 2.31
N GLY A 93 -10.34 4.97 3.00
CA GLY A 93 -11.63 5.23 2.37
C GLY A 93 -12.70 5.63 3.37
N THR A 94 -13.69 6.40 2.94
CA THR A 94 -14.89 6.75 3.71
C THR A 94 -16.05 6.89 2.74
N TYR A 95 -17.20 6.31 3.06
CA TYR A 95 -18.41 6.51 2.24
C TYR A 95 -18.81 7.99 2.22
N PRO A 96 -19.29 8.51 1.08
CA PRO A 96 -19.53 9.94 0.88
C PRO A 96 -20.55 10.52 1.86
N GLU A 97 -21.59 9.77 2.22
CA GLU A 97 -22.61 10.16 3.21
C GLU A 97 -22.08 10.25 4.66
N TYR A 98 -20.83 9.80 4.89
CA TYR A 98 -20.07 9.95 6.13
C TYR A 98 -18.85 10.88 6.00
N SER A 99 -18.63 11.46 4.82
CA SER A 99 -17.55 12.42 4.59
C SER A 99 -17.77 13.72 5.35
N ASN A 100 -16.69 14.49 5.55
CA ASN A 100 -16.67 15.76 6.30
C ASN A 100 -17.07 15.67 7.79
N GLN A 101 -17.19 14.47 8.37
CA GLN A 101 -17.45 14.26 9.81
C GLN A 101 -16.18 14.03 10.65
N GLY A 102 -14.99 14.26 10.07
CA GLY A 102 -13.71 14.09 10.77
C GLY A 102 -13.29 12.64 11.05
N LEU A 103 -14.02 11.65 10.53
CA LEU A 103 -13.79 10.21 10.78
C LEU A 103 -12.38 9.77 10.39
N MET A 104 -11.97 10.09 9.16
CA MET A 104 -10.65 9.74 8.65
C MET A 104 -9.53 10.41 9.45
N HIS A 105 -9.72 11.64 9.90
CA HIS A 105 -8.71 12.31 10.73
C HIS A 105 -8.48 11.58 12.04
N LYS A 106 -9.56 11.12 12.71
CA LYS A 106 -9.46 10.32 13.94
C LYS A 106 -8.82 8.95 13.69
N LEU A 107 -9.13 8.31 12.57
CA LEU A 107 -8.48 7.06 12.16
C LEU A 107 -6.97 7.24 11.97
N LEU A 108 -6.57 8.26 11.19
CA LEU A 108 -5.16 8.58 10.95
C LEU A 108 -4.40 8.87 12.25
N TYR A 109 -5.00 9.63 13.16
CA TYR A 109 -4.41 9.89 14.47
C TYR A 109 -4.19 8.59 15.26
N GLN A 110 -5.20 7.72 15.32
CA GLN A 110 -5.11 6.45 16.03
C GLN A 110 -4.04 5.52 15.45
N VAL A 111 -4.00 5.36 14.11
CA VAL A 111 -2.97 4.51 13.49
C VAL A 111 -1.56 5.05 13.70
N LEU A 112 -1.36 6.36 13.65
CA LEU A 112 -0.04 6.97 13.91
C LEU A 112 0.39 6.75 15.36
N ASN A 113 -0.54 6.83 16.31
CA ASN A 113 -0.26 6.53 17.71
C ASN A 113 0.12 5.05 17.89
N GLU A 114 -0.59 4.13 17.24
CA GLU A 114 -0.25 2.70 17.25
C GLU A 114 1.10 2.41 16.59
N MET A 115 1.43 3.09 15.48
CA MET A 115 2.74 3.02 14.83
C MET A 115 3.86 3.48 15.77
N ARG A 116 3.67 4.60 16.47
CA ARG A 116 4.63 5.11 17.46
C ARG A 116 4.86 4.09 18.57
N ASN A 117 3.80 3.49 19.10
CA ASN A 117 3.90 2.44 20.14
C ASN A 117 4.65 1.20 19.64
N LYS A 118 4.54 0.88 18.35
CA LYS A 118 5.28 -0.20 17.67
C LYS A 118 6.69 0.20 17.21
N LYS A 119 7.17 1.41 17.55
CA LYS A 119 8.46 1.97 17.11
C LYS A 119 8.59 2.11 15.58
N GLN A 120 7.46 2.18 14.87
CA GLN A 120 7.41 2.49 13.43
C GLN A 120 7.38 4.00 13.25
N PHE A 121 8.55 4.62 13.19
CA PHE A 121 8.68 6.09 13.18
C PHE A 121 8.49 6.72 11.78
N ILE A 122 8.32 5.90 10.75
CA ILE A 122 8.24 6.34 9.36
C ILE A 122 6.99 5.76 8.72
N SER A 123 6.27 6.57 7.93
CA SER A 123 5.09 6.13 7.20
C SER A 123 5.17 6.56 5.74
N TYR A 124 4.98 5.61 4.83
CA TYR A 124 4.82 5.88 3.40
C TYR A 124 3.36 5.69 3.02
N LEU A 125 2.90 6.48 2.06
CA LEU A 125 1.60 6.32 1.41
C LEU A 125 1.68 6.78 -0.04
N TYR A 126 0.75 6.28 -0.86
CA TYR A 126 0.51 6.82 -2.19
C TYR A 126 -0.67 7.81 -2.11
N PRO A 127 -0.44 9.12 -2.29
CA PRO A 127 -1.45 10.12 -1.96
C PRO A 127 -2.52 10.23 -3.06
N TYR A 128 -3.77 9.94 -2.72
CA TYR A 128 -4.91 10.34 -3.57
C TYR A 128 -5.05 11.88 -3.65
N SER A 129 -4.79 12.57 -2.54
CA SER A 129 -4.84 14.03 -2.46
C SER A 129 -3.64 14.53 -1.66
N ILE A 130 -2.64 15.07 -2.34
CA ILE A 130 -1.44 15.64 -1.71
C ILE A 130 -1.81 16.72 -0.68
N PRO A 131 -2.70 17.71 -0.97
CA PRO A 131 -3.07 18.73 0.01
C PRO A 131 -3.70 18.15 1.28
N TYR A 132 -4.49 17.08 1.16
CA TYR A 132 -5.14 16.44 2.31
C TYR A 132 -4.10 15.84 3.26
N TYR A 133 -3.18 15.03 2.74
CA TYR A 133 -2.16 14.34 3.55
C TYR A 133 -1.08 15.29 4.04
N ARG A 134 -0.75 16.35 3.29
CA ARG A 134 0.20 17.38 3.74
C ARG A 134 -0.29 18.11 4.99
N ARG A 135 -1.59 18.45 5.05
CA ARG A 135 -2.21 18.99 6.28
C ARG A 135 -2.18 18.02 7.48
N LYS A 136 -1.88 16.74 7.25
CA LYS A 136 -1.74 15.71 8.28
C LYS A 136 -0.28 15.36 8.59
N GLY A 137 0.67 16.07 7.98
CA GLY A 137 2.11 15.94 8.27
C GLY A 137 2.90 15.08 7.30
N TRP A 138 2.29 14.55 6.24
CA TRP A 138 3.03 13.86 5.18
C TRP A 138 3.66 14.86 4.20
N GLU A 139 4.74 14.46 3.55
CA GLU A 139 5.35 15.22 2.45
C GLU A 139 5.87 14.27 1.36
N ILE A 140 6.07 14.81 0.16
CA ILE A 140 6.63 14.11 -0.99
C ILE A 140 8.11 13.81 -0.74
N ILE A 141 8.52 12.57 -1.04
CA ILE A 141 9.90 12.09 -0.88
C ILE A 141 10.49 11.45 -2.14
N SER A 142 9.67 11.22 -3.17
CA SER A 142 10.08 10.52 -4.40
C SER A 142 9.13 10.83 -5.55
N ASP A 143 9.67 10.85 -6.76
CA ASP A 143 8.92 11.02 -8.00
C ASP A 143 8.85 9.71 -8.80
N LYS A 144 7.80 9.58 -9.63
CA LYS A 144 7.69 8.54 -10.65
C LYS A 144 7.79 9.19 -12.02
N ILE A 145 8.78 8.80 -12.81
CA ILE A 145 8.95 9.25 -14.19
C ILE A 145 8.55 8.10 -15.12
N THR A 146 7.73 8.41 -16.13
CA THR A 146 7.31 7.47 -17.17
C THR A 146 7.93 7.90 -18.50
N TYR A 147 8.53 6.96 -19.22
CA TYR A 147 9.13 7.19 -20.53
C TYR A 147 8.41 6.38 -21.59
N GLU A 148 8.20 6.98 -22.76
CA GLU A 148 7.75 6.31 -23.99
C GLU A 148 8.80 6.59 -25.07
N ILE A 149 9.27 5.53 -25.73
CA ILE A 149 10.43 5.58 -26.60
C ILE A 149 10.12 4.78 -27.87
N CYS A 150 10.35 5.37 -29.04
CA CYS A 150 10.26 4.63 -30.29
C CYS A 150 11.48 3.70 -30.46
N ASP A 151 11.29 2.61 -31.19
CA ASP A 151 12.33 1.61 -31.46
C ASP A 151 13.64 2.23 -32.02
N TYR A 152 13.54 3.21 -32.91
CA TYR A 152 14.69 3.91 -33.50
C TYR A 152 15.45 4.82 -32.51
N GLN A 153 14.87 5.14 -31.36
CA GLN A 153 15.51 5.92 -30.29
C GLN A 153 16.25 5.03 -29.28
N LEU A 154 16.17 3.70 -29.41
CA LEU A 154 16.89 2.78 -28.54
C LEU A 154 18.41 2.99 -28.66
N PRO A 155 19.14 2.96 -27.54
CA PRO A 155 20.59 3.13 -27.57
C PRO A 155 21.26 1.98 -28.33
N LYS A 156 22.36 2.31 -29.02
CA LYS A 156 23.17 1.30 -29.70
C LYS A 156 23.70 0.28 -28.69
N ARG A 157 23.66 -1.00 -29.06
CA ARG A 157 24.15 -2.10 -28.22
C ARG A 157 25.64 -1.92 -27.92
N GLN A 158 25.97 -1.92 -26.63
CA GLN A 158 27.35 -1.97 -26.15
C GLN A 158 27.68 -3.41 -25.73
N GLN A 159 28.86 -3.90 -26.11
CA GLN A 159 29.32 -5.22 -25.70
C GLN A 159 29.88 -5.12 -24.28
N VAL A 160 29.32 -5.92 -23.38
CA VAL A 160 29.71 -6.02 -21.96
C VAL A 160 29.94 -7.49 -21.60
N GLY A 161 30.69 -7.74 -20.53
CA GLY A 161 30.85 -9.10 -20.01
C GLY A 161 29.55 -9.65 -19.41
N GLY A 162 29.39 -10.98 -19.46
CA GLY A 162 28.23 -11.70 -18.93
C GLY A 162 27.15 -12.02 -19.96
N ASP A 163 26.10 -12.72 -19.51
CA ASP A 163 24.99 -13.18 -20.35
C ASP A 163 23.63 -12.78 -19.74
N VAL A 164 22.64 -12.61 -20.61
CA VAL A 164 21.24 -12.37 -20.20
C VAL A 164 20.47 -13.68 -20.31
N ARG A 165 19.72 -14.03 -19.25
CA ARG A 165 18.84 -15.20 -19.22
C ARG A 165 17.45 -14.79 -18.78
N ARG A 166 16.42 -15.39 -19.39
CA ARG A 166 15.04 -15.26 -18.90
C ARG A 166 14.90 -16.08 -17.62
N VAL A 167 14.27 -15.49 -16.61
CA VAL A 167 14.00 -16.14 -15.32
C VAL A 167 12.54 -15.90 -14.94
N SER A 168 12.01 -16.75 -14.06
CA SER A 168 10.68 -16.54 -13.49
C SER A 168 10.65 -15.29 -12.60
N THR A 169 9.48 -14.65 -12.50
CA THR A 169 9.24 -13.44 -11.69
C THR A 169 9.29 -13.69 -10.19
N ASP A 170 9.25 -14.95 -9.76
CA ASP A 170 9.40 -15.38 -8.38
C ASP A 170 10.79 -15.99 -8.09
N SER A 171 11.71 -15.96 -9.06
CA SER A 171 13.05 -16.53 -8.91
C SER A 171 13.87 -15.87 -7.80
N ASP A 172 14.68 -16.66 -7.10
CA ASP A 172 15.53 -16.16 -6.03
C ASP A 172 16.62 -15.21 -6.53
N SER A 173 17.11 -15.41 -7.76
CA SER A 173 18.06 -14.51 -8.42
C SER A 173 17.49 -13.10 -8.57
N LEU A 174 16.20 -12.96 -8.92
CA LEU A 174 15.53 -11.66 -9.01
C LEU A 174 15.39 -11.00 -7.63
N LYS A 175 14.96 -11.78 -6.62
CA LYS A 175 14.84 -11.30 -5.24
C LYS A 175 16.19 -10.83 -4.70
N GLU A 176 17.26 -11.58 -4.94
CA GLU A 176 18.61 -11.23 -4.50
C GLU A 176 19.13 -9.96 -5.21
N ALA A 177 18.93 -9.85 -6.52
CA ALA A 177 19.27 -8.64 -7.27
C ALA A 177 18.55 -7.40 -6.68
N TYR A 178 17.25 -7.51 -6.39
CA TYR A 178 16.51 -6.44 -5.72
C TYR A 178 17.02 -6.15 -4.31
N HIS A 179 17.35 -7.19 -3.51
CA HIS A 179 17.90 -6.99 -2.18
C HIS A 179 19.22 -6.22 -2.19
N ARG A 180 20.12 -6.50 -3.15
CA ARG A 180 21.36 -5.74 -3.33
C ARG A 180 21.09 -4.27 -3.66
N PHE A 181 20.16 -4.02 -4.59
CA PHE A 181 19.71 -2.67 -4.93
C PHE A 181 19.11 -1.95 -3.71
N ALA A 182 18.14 -2.57 -3.03
CA ALA A 182 17.42 -1.94 -1.92
C ALA A 182 18.35 -1.62 -0.73
N TYR A 183 19.44 -2.36 -0.54
CA TYR A 183 20.42 -2.07 0.51
C TYR A 183 21.27 -0.82 0.22
N GLN A 184 21.45 -0.50 -1.06
CA GLN A 184 22.28 0.62 -1.53
C GLN A 184 21.45 1.86 -1.88
N THR A 185 20.13 1.73 -1.99
CA THR A 185 19.24 2.80 -2.44
C THR A 185 18.42 3.39 -1.30
N HIS A 186 18.57 4.70 -1.07
CA HIS A 186 17.71 5.45 -0.15
C HIS A 186 16.24 5.39 -0.60
N GLY A 187 15.33 5.18 0.35
CA GLY A 187 13.88 5.12 0.13
C GLY A 187 13.37 3.76 -0.33
N ALA A 188 14.24 2.80 -0.67
CA ALA A 188 13.83 1.47 -1.11
C ALA A 188 13.26 0.63 0.04
N PHE A 189 12.16 -0.07 -0.22
CA PHE A 189 11.59 -1.01 0.74
C PHE A 189 12.22 -2.40 0.60
N PHE A 190 12.23 -3.16 1.68
CA PHE A 190 12.64 -4.57 1.65
C PHE A 190 11.43 -5.46 1.40
N ILE A 191 11.52 -6.32 0.40
CA ILE A 191 10.53 -7.38 0.18
C ILE A 191 10.79 -8.48 1.22
N LYS A 192 9.80 -8.80 2.06
CA LYS A 192 9.91 -9.94 2.96
C LYS A 192 9.88 -11.23 2.13
N ARG A 193 10.88 -12.10 2.32
CA ARG A 193 10.79 -13.49 1.87
C ARG A 193 9.53 -14.10 2.50
N ARG A 194 8.73 -14.82 1.71
CA ARG A 194 7.66 -15.66 2.26
C ARG A 194 8.35 -16.66 3.22
N PRO A 195 7.99 -16.72 4.51
CA PRO A 195 8.42 -17.82 5.36
C PRO A 195 7.70 -19.09 4.84
N GLY A 196 8.45 -20.17 4.55
CA GLY A 196 7.86 -21.51 4.32
C GLY A 196 7.78 -22.03 2.88
N LEU A 197 8.76 -21.76 2.03
CA LEU A 197 9.05 -22.63 0.88
C LEU A 197 10.48 -23.14 1.06
N GLU A 198 10.59 -24.26 1.78
CA GLU A 198 11.62 -25.27 1.54
C GLU A 198 11.26 -26.04 0.26
#